data_AF-A0A0Q5QUN2-F1
#
_entry.id   AF-A0A0Q5QUN2-F1
#
_cell.length_a   1.000
_cell.length_b   1.000
_cell.length_c   1.000
_cell.angle_alpha   90.00
_cell.angle_beta   90.00
_cell.angle_gamma   90.00
#
_symmetry.space_group_name_H-M   'P 1'
#
loop_
_entity.id
_entity.type
_entity.pdbx_description
1 polymer ?
#
loop_
_entity_poly.entity_id
_entity_poly.type
_entity_poly.pdbx_seq_one_letter_code
_entity_poly.pdbx_strand_id
1 'polypeptide(L)'
;MNTTTIRSAGLYVLAVVVVALAFIGVAALLYDQVPTVMIVVFPLIILAGAVGALRRTYTCYRTGGTWQVWQGASWLLLAFFMIALTGTGSALLER
;
A
#
# COMPACT_ATOMS: atom_id res chain seq x y z
N MET A 1 15.80 -19.26 -4.43
CA MET A 1 14.77 -18.35 -3.87
C MET A 1 13.51 -19.15 -3.64
N ASN A 2 12.95 -19.14 -2.42
CA ASN A 2 11.74 -19.93 -2.11
C ASN A 2 10.52 -19.29 -2.79
N THR A 3 9.85 -20.05 -3.66
CA THR A 3 8.65 -19.60 -4.39
C THR A 3 7.50 -19.20 -3.45
N THR A 4 7.46 -19.79 -2.25
CA THR A 4 6.52 -19.45 -1.18
C THR A 4 6.71 -18.03 -0.64
N THR A 5 7.95 -17.54 -0.53
CA THR A 5 8.22 -16.16 -0.09
C THR A 5 7.79 -15.17 -1.15
N ILE A 6 8.07 -15.44 -2.44
CA ILE A 6 7.63 -14.58 -3.54
C ILE A 6 6.10 -14.48 -3.55
N ARG A 7 5.41 -15.62 -3.46
CA ARG A 7 3.95 -15.67 -3.43
C ARG A 7 3.39 -14.92 -2.23
N SER A 8 3.96 -15.09 -1.04
CA SER A 8 3.48 -14.41 0.17
C SER A 8 3.70 -12.90 0.13
N ALA A 9 4.83 -12.43 -0.41
CA ALA A 9 5.09 -11.01 -0.63
C ALA A 9 4.13 -10.43 -1.68
N GLY A 10 3.91 -11.14 -2.80
CA GLY A 10 2.96 -10.73 -3.83
C GLY A 10 1.52 -10.64 -3.30
N LEU A 11 1.06 -11.64 -2.55
CA LEU A 11 -0.25 -11.61 -1.90
C LEU A 11 -0.38 -10.48 -0.88
N TYR A 12 0.70 -10.17 -0.15
CA TYR A 12 0.71 -9.04 0.78
C TYR A 12 0.52 -7.70 0.06
N VAL A 13 1.29 -7.45 -1.01
CA VAL A 13 1.13 -6.24 -1.83
C VAL A 13 -0.28 -6.15 -2.40
N LEU A 14 -0.77 -7.25 -2.99
CA LEU A 14 -2.11 -7.32 -3.55
C LEU A 14 -3.18 -7.00 -2.50
N ALA A 15 -3.09 -7.59 -1.31
CA ALA A 15 -4.04 -7.34 -0.23
C ALA A 15 -4.07 -5.86 0.18
N VAL A 16 -2.91 -5.23 0.35
CA VAL A 16 -2.83 -3.79 0.69
C VAL A 16 -3.48 -2.93 -0.39
N VAL A 17 -3.18 -3.19 -1.66
CA VAL A 17 -3.75 -2.45 -2.80
C VAL A 17 -5.26 -2.64 -2.88
N VAL A 18 -5.74 -3.87 -2.76
CA VAL A 18 -7.18 -4.18 -2.77
C VAL A 18 -7.90 -3.48 -1.62
N VAL A 19 -7.33 -3.48 -0.42
CA VAL A 19 -7.93 -2.77 0.73
C VAL A 19 -7.99 -1.26 0.49
N ALA A 20 -6.92 -0.65 -0.03
CA ALA A 20 -6.90 0.78 -0.34
C ALA A 20 -7.94 1.14 -1.41
N LEU A 21 -8.00 0.35 -2.50
CA LEU A 21 -8.97 0.56 -3.58
C LEU A 21 -10.41 0.32 -3.12
N ALA A 22 -10.65 -0.70 -2.31
CA ALA A 22 -11.98 -0.95 -1.74
C ALA A 22 -12.41 0.21 -0.83
N PHE A 23 -11.50 0.74 -0.01
CA PHE A 23 -11.79 1.87 0.88
C PHE A 23 -12.26 3.11 0.10
N ILE A 24 -11.49 3.53 -0.92
CA ILE A 24 -11.88 4.70 -1.72
C ILE A 24 -13.05 4.41 -2.67
N GLY A 25 -13.16 3.18 -3.18
CA GLY A 25 -14.25 2.75 -4.05
C GLY A 25 -15.60 2.74 -3.31
N VAL A 26 -15.63 2.27 -2.05
CA VAL A 26 -16.84 2.36 -1.21
C VAL A 26 -17.23 3.82 -1.01
N ALA A 27 -16.28 4.72 -0.77
CA ALA A 27 -16.59 6.15 -0.65
C ALA A 27 -17.20 6.72 -1.94
N ALA A 28 -16.66 6.35 -3.11
CA ALA A 28 -17.20 6.80 -4.40
C ALA A 28 -18.61 6.25 -4.70
N LEU A 29 -18.99 5.10 -4.13
CA LEU A 29 -20.31 4.51 -4.32
C LEU A 29 -21.37 5.04 -3.33
N LEU A 30 -20.95 5.52 -2.16
CA LEU A 30 -21.85 5.93 -1.08
C LEU A 30 -22.10 7.44 -1.00
N TYR A 31 -21.22 8.26 -1.60
CA TYR A 31 -21.28 9.72 -1.49
C TYR A 31 -21.30 10.38 -2.87
N ASP A 32 -22.16 11.39 -3.06
CA ASP A 32 -22.18 12.22 -4.28
C ASP A 32 -20.84 12.92 -4.51
N GLN A 33 -20.18 13.31 -3.41
CA GLN A 33 -18.79 13.74 -3.40
C GLN A 33 -18.03 12.98 -2.32
N VAL A 34 -16.93 12.33 -2.72
CA VAL A 34 -16.05 11.62 -1.80
C VAL A 34 -15.63 12.57 -0.66
N PRO A 35 -15.68 12.21 0.62
CA PRO A 35 -15.24 13.07 1.72
C PRO A 35 -13.72 13.32 1.74
N THR A 36 -13.27 14.49 2.21
CA THR A 36 -11.82 14.83 2.29
C THR A 36 -11.03 13.82 3.09
N VAL A 37 -11.60 13.34 4.20
CA VAL A 37 -10.98 12.31 5.05
C VAL A 37 -10.73 11.01 4.27
N MET A 38 -11.65 10.60 3.39
CA MET A 38 -11.50 9.38 2.60
C MET A 38 -10.37 9.53 1.57
N ILE A 39 -10.30 10.69 0.91
CA ILE A 39 -9.21 11.02 -0.02
C ILE A 39 -7.86 10.96 0.68
N VAL A 40 -7.73 11.55 1.88
CA VAL A 40 -6.48 11.56 2.64
C VAL A 40 -6.10 10.19 3.21
N VAL A 41 -7.07 9.39 3.66
CA VAL A 41 -6.80 8.07 4.26
C VAL A 41 -6.38 7.04 3.21
N PHE A 42 -6.85 7.14 1.97
CA PHE A 42 -6.48 6.25 0.87
C PHE A 42 -4.95 6.03 0.71
N PRO A 43 -4.12 7.07 0.51
CA PRO A 43 -2.67 6.89 0.41
C PRO A 43 -2.05 6.42 1.74
N LEU A 44 -2.62 6.76 2.90
CA LEU A 44 -2.11 6.33 4.20
C LEU A 44 -2.24 4.82 4.43
N ILE A 45 -3.27 4.18 3.89
CA ILE A 45 -3.41 2.70 3.91
C ILE A 45 -2.22 2.05 3.17
N ILE A 46 -1.87 2.59 2.00
CA ILE A 46 -0.76 2.07 1.18
C ILE A 46 0.58 2.30 1.90
N LEU A 47 0.77 3.48 2.49
CA LEU A 47 1.96 3.79 3.28
C LEU A 47 2.12 2.84 4.48
N ALA A 48 1.03 2.57 5.20
CA ALA A 48 1.04 1.61 6.31
C ALA A 48 1.44 0.21 5.83
N GLY A 49 0.99 -0.21 4.64
CA GLY A 49 1.44 -1.44 4.00
C GLY A 49 2.93 -1.43 3.66
N ALA A 50 3.47 -0.34 3.12
CA ALA A 50 4.90 -0.22 2.83
C ALA A 50 5.74 -0.35 4.12
N VAL A 51 5.32 0.30 5.21
CA VAL A 51 5.95 0.18 6.53
C VAL A 51 5.84 -1.25 7.08
N GLY A 52 4.69 -1.91 6.90
CA GLY A 52 4.51 -3.31 7.28
C GLY A 52 5.44 -4.26 6.52
N ALA A 53 5.66 -4.02 5.23
CA ALA A 53 6.65 -4.75 4.43
C ALA A 53 8.09 -4.48 4.90
N LEU A 54 8.45 -3.23 5.22
CA LEU A 54 9.75 -2.89 5.80
C LEU A 54 9.99 -3.58 7.15
N ARG A 55 8.97 -3.66 8.00
CA ARG A 55 9.06 -4.42 9.26
C ARG A 55 9.40 -5.88 9.00
N ARG A 56 8.74 -6.50 8.00
CA ARG A 56 9.05 -7.88 7.59
C ARG A 56 10.46 -8.00 7.00
N THR A 57 10.91 -7.03 6.22
CA THR A 57 12.30 -6.94 5.74
C THR A 57 13.28 -6.99 6.91
N TYR A 58 13.06 -6.15 7.93
CA TYR A 58 13.91 -6.09 9.11
C TYR A 58 13.89 -7.40 9.89
N THR A 59 12.70 -7.97 10.15
CA THR A 59 12.58 -9.25 10.86
C THR A 59 13.29 -10.38 10.09
N CYS A 60 13.06 -10.51 8.77
CA CYS A 60 13.72 -11.51 7.94
C CYS A 60 15.23 -11.32 7.89
N TYR A 61 15.72 -10.08 7.84
CA TYR A 61 17.15 -9.79 7.92
C TYR A 61 17.74 -10.30 9.24
N ARG A 62 17.07 -10.02 10.36
CA ARG A 62 17.53 -10.44 11.69
C ARG A 62 17.49 -11.95 11.90
N THR A 63 16.64 -12.69 11.18
CA THR A 63 16.55 -14.16 11.23
C THR A 63 17.31 -14.86 10.10
N GLY A 64 18.12 -14.15 9.30
CA GLY A 64 18.89 -14.74 8.18
C GLY A 64 18.05 -15.22 6.99
N GLY A 65 16.80 -14.75 6.87
CA GLY A 65 15.90 -15.09 5.78
C GLY A 65 16.08 -14.25 4.51
N THR A 66 15.25 -14.50 3.51
CA THR A 66 15.25 -13.80 2.20
C THR A 66 14.62 -12.40 2.31
N TRP A 67 15.33 -11.46 2.92
CA TRP A 67 14.85 -10.09 3.18
C TRP A 67 14.66 -9.26 1.91
N GLN A 68 15.41 -9.54 0.84
CA GLN A 68 15.36 -8.79 -0.43
C GLN A 68 13.96 -8.80 -1.05
N VAL A 69 13.21 -9.90 -0.91
CA VAL A 69 11.85 -10.02 -1.45
C VAL A 69 10.89 -9.07 -0.72
N TRP A 70 10.97 -9.02 0.62
CA TRP A 70 10.17 -8.09 1.42
C TRP A 70 10.58 -6.64 1.19
N GLN A 71 11.87 -6.40 0.95
CA GLN A 71 12.35 -5.08 0.59
C GLN A 71 11.72 -4.65 -0.74
N GLY A 72 11.79 -5.49 -1.78
CA GLY A 72 11.14 -5.21 -3.07
C GLY A 72 9.64 -4.94 -2.93
N ALA A 73 8.92 -5.72 -2.11
CA ALA A 73 7.52 -5.46 -1.80
C ALA A 73 7.30 -4.08 -1.15
N SER A 74 8.18 -3.67 -0.23
CA SER A 74 8.10 -2.34 0.39
C SER A 74 8.35 -1.20 -0.60
N TRP A 75 9.33 -1.36 -1.51
CA TRP A 75 9.60 -0.37 -2.56
C TRP A 75 8.43 -0.23 -3.52
N LEU A 76 7.82 -1.36 -3.90
CA LEU A 76 6.64 -1.35 -4.77
C LEU A 76 5.44 -0.64 -4.12
N LEU A 77 5.16 -0.93 -2.84
CA LEU A 77 4.12 -0.23 -2.09
C LEU A 77 4.44 1.24 -1.89
N LEU A 78 5.71 1.62 -1.71
CA LEU A 78 6.13 3.01 -1.65
C LEU A 78 5.90 3.73 -2.98
N ALA A 79 6.16 3.09 -4.12
CA ALA A 79 5.85 3.63 -5.44
C ALA A 79 4.33 3.83 -5.62
N PHE A 80 3.51 2.86 -5.21
CA PHE A 80 2.05 3.04 -5.21
C PHE A 80 1.59 4.15 -4.27
N PHE A 81 2.23 4.31 -3.12
CA PHE A 81 1.95 5.41 -2.21
C PHE A 81 2.27 6.76 -2.88
N MET A 82 3.39 6.89 -3.58
CA MET A 82 3.70 8.12 -4.33
C MET A 82 2.64 8.45 -5.39
N ILE A 83 2.19 7.45 -6.15
CA ILE A 83 1.12 7.61 -7.15
C ILE A 83 -0.19 8.06 -6.46
N ALA A 84 -0.58 7.38 -5.39
CA ALA A 84 -1.79 7.69 -4.63
C ALA A 84 -1.72 9.08 -3.98
N LEU A 85 -0.55 9.47 -3.47
CA LEU A 85 -0.31 10.77 -2.85
C LEU A 85 -0.43 11.90 -3.87
N THR A 86 0.17 11.75 -5.05
CA THR A 86 0.04 12.73 -6.13
C THR A 86 -1.41 12.87 -6.59
N GLY A 87 -2.12 11.76 -6.81
CA GLY A 87 -3.54 11.78 -7.19
C GLY A 87 -4.44 12.39 -6.11
N THR A 88 -4.14 12.13 -4.84
CA THR A 88 -4.80 12.76 -3.68
C THR A 88 -4.58 14.28 -3.70
N GLY A 89 -3.34 14.73 -3.95
CA GLY A 89 -3.01 16.16 -4.04
C GLY A 89 -3.85 16.88 -5.10
N SER A 90 -3.89 16.35 -6.32
CA SER A 90 -4.74 16.88 -7.40
C SER A 90 -6.22 16.92 -7.01
N ALA A 91 -6.76 15.83 -6.47
CA ALA A 91 -8.16 15.73 -6.08
C ALA A 91 -8.58 16.69 -4.96
N LEU A 92 -7.64 17.13 -4.12
CA LEU A 92 -7.89 18.13 -3.08
C LEU A 92 -7.81 19.57 -3.61
N LEU A 93 -7.02 19.81 -4.66
CA LEU A 93 -6.86 21.13 -5.27
C LEU A 93 -7.98 21.46 -6.26
N GLU A 94 -8.55 20.44 -6.93
CA GLU A 94 -9.62 20.56 -7.93
C GLU A 94 -11.04 20.56 -7.33
N ARG A 95 -11.14 20.63 -6.01
CA ARG A 95 -12.38 20.43 -5.27
C ARG A 95 -13.31 21.63 -5.24
#